data_AF-R5X3G7-F1
#
_entry.id   AF-R5X3G7-F1
#
_cell.length_a   1.000
_cell.length_b   1.000
_cell.length_c   1.000
_cell.angle_alpha   90.00
_cell.angle_beta   90.00
_cell.angle_gamma   90.00
#
_symmetry.space_group_name_H-M   'P 1'
#
loop_
_entity.id
_entity.type
_entity.pdbx_description
1 polymer ?
#
loop_
_entity_poly.entity_id
_entity_poly.type
_entity_poly.pdbx_seq_one_letter_code
_entity_poly.pdbx_strand_id
1 'polypeptide(L)'
;MCYSWEKEFEIEFGDLFKQNNKEDNNKEDLKIIIGQSPYKQKINGKEFKVSSCKNPYCELGETVAFFVTDWIKIQDSLEMIFNLLFNGSINSLKVLSYLRENKIPADEFADYLYINHNLVLTNIAINNKDCNIKRIESFIKDNNNKNIYLLLVGKKATKILNGQVDKYIKDFVEFIHPSGQNLNKPKCQQIYFNNWYSFKINNNSSKNFIIKKFIL
;
A
#
# COMPACT_ATOMS: atom_id res chain seq x y z
N MET A 1 -9.81 -2.99 -18.62
CA MET A 1 -9.91 -1.58 -18.21
C MET A 1 -11.31 -1.36 -17.68
N CYS A 2 -11.43 -0.91 -16.44
CA CYS A 2 -12.69 -0.74 -15.74
C CYS A 2 -13.14 0.73 -15.69
N TYR A 3 -12.19 1.67 -15.72
CA TYR A 3 -12.45 3.11 -15.69
C TYR A 3 -11.96 3.82 -16.96
N SER A 4 -12.63 4.91 -17.34
CA SER A 4 -12.33 5.67 -18.56
C SER A 4 -10.95 6.34 -18.53
N TRP A 5 -10.45 6.69 -17.35
CA TRP A 5 -9.15 7.34 -17.16
C TRP A 5 -7.95 6.37 -17.26
N GLU A 6 -8.17 5.05 -17.12
CA GLU A 6 -7.06 4.08 -17.05
C GLU A 6 -6.19 4.09 -18.30
N LYS A 7 -6.80 4.21 -19.48
CA LYS A 7 -6.06 4.19 -20.74
C LYS A 7 -5.10 5.38 -20.85
N GLU A 8 -5.56 6.57 -20.46
CA GLU A 8 -4.74 7.79 -20.48
C GLU A 8 -3.65 7.73 -19.42
N PHE A 9 -3.98 7.21 -18.23
CA PHE A 9 -3.01 6.97 -17.16
C PHE A 9 -1.88 6.03 -17.59
N GLU A 10 -2.22 4.93 -18.27
CA GLU A 10 -1.25 3.97 -18.81
C GLU A 10 -0.44 4.53 -19.98
N ILE A 11 -0.98 5.48 -20.75
CA ILE A 11 -0.20 6.18 -21.79
C ILE A 11 0.83 7.11 -21.12
N GLU A 12 0.43 7.85 -20.10
CA GLU A 12 1.28 8.82 -19.40
C GLU A 12 2.36 8.15 -18.54
N PHE A 13 2.00 7.08 -17.83
CA PHE A 13 2.85 6.44 -16.82
C PHE A 13 3.26 5.00 -17.14
N GLY A 14 2.78 4.42 -18.24
CA GLY A 14 3.02 3.01 -18.57
C GLY A 14 4.50 2.65 -18.72
N ASP A 15 5.34 3.60 -19.07
CA ASP A 15 6.79 3.36 -19.14
C ASP A 15 7.44 3.24 -17.77
N LEU A 16 6.87 3.86 -16.72
CA LEU A 16 7.26 3.60 -15.33
C LEU A 16 7.03 2.13 -14.99
N PHE A 17 5.88 1.59 -15.43
CA PHE A 17 5.54 0.20 -15.17
C PHE A 17 6.43 -0.76 -15.98
N LYS A 18 6.69 -0.47 -17.26
CA LYS A 18 7.50 -1.36 -18.12
C LYS A 18 8.96 -1.47 -17.66
N GLN A 19 9.52 -0.42 -17.03
CA GLN A 19 10.90 -0.44 -16.56
C GLN A 19 11.12 -1.43 -15.41
N ASN A 20 10.08 -1.68 -14.59
CA ASN A 20 10.14 -2.62 -13.48
C ASN A 20 9.58 -4.01 -13.83
N ASN A 21 8.72 -4.09 -14.85
CA ASN A 21 7.99 -5.31 -15.23
C ASN A 21 8.67 -6.25 -16.24
N LYS A 22 9.96 -6.07 -16.56
CA LYS A 22 10.66 -6.98 -17.48
C LYS A 22 10.84 -8.41 -16.94
N GLU A 23 10.65 -8.66 -15.64
CA GLU A 23 10.77 -10.00 -15.04
C GLU A 23 9.63 -10.43 -14.10
N ASP A 24 8.78 -9.51 -13.59
CA ASP A 24 8.04 -9.78 -12.34
C ASP A 24 6.53 -9.50 -12.32
N ASN A 25 5.90 -9.19 -13.46
CA ASN A 25 4.43 -9.07 -13.54
C ASN A 25 3.75 -10.45 -13.63
N ASN A 26 4.16 -11.36 -12.74
CA ASN A 26 3.58 -12.68 -12.67
C ASN A 26 2.20 -12.56 -12.02
N LYS A 27 1.14 -12.88 -12.78
CA LYS A 27 -0.26 -12.86 -12.27
C LYS A 27 -0.47 -13.78 -11.06
N GLU A 28 0.51 -14.64 -10.80
CA GLU A 28 0.61 -15.53 -9.66
C GLU A 28 0.92 -14.81 -8.34
N ASP A 29 1.44 -13.57 -8.38
CA ASP A 29 1.80 -12.83 -7.16
C ASP A 29 0.63 -11.98 -6.65
N LEU A 30 0.41 -11.97 -5.33
CA LEU A 30 -0.53 -11.09 -4.62
C LEU A 30 0.23 -10.25 -3.60
N LYS A 31 0.14 -8.93 -3.72
CA LYS A 31 0.88 -7.97 -2.90
C LYS A 31 -0.10 -7.28 -1.96
N ILE A 32 0.16 -7.33 -0.66
CA ILE A 32 -0.73 -6.74 0.35
C ILE A 32 0.08 -5.80 1.25
N ILE A 33 -0.26 -4.53 1.22
CA ILE A 33 0.31 -3.50 2.09
C ILE A 33 -0.69 -3.25 3.23
N ILE A 34 -0.24 -3.50 4.46
CA ILE A 34 -1.07 -3.47 5.66
C ILE A 34 -0.65 -2.28 6.54
N GLY A 35 -1.54 -1.30 6.68
CA GLY A 35 -1.43 -0.17 7.59
C GLY A 35 -2.03 -0.45 8.98
N GLN A 36 -1.87 0.51 9.91
CA GLN A 36 -2.35 0.36 11.28
C GLN A 36 -3.83 0.71 11.46
N SER A 37 -4.29 1.82 10.88
CA SER A 37 -5.63 2.35 11.09
C SER A 37 -5.95 3.42 10.04
N PRO A 38 -7.22 3.60 9.66
CA PRO A 38 -7.61 4.66 8.75
C PRO A 38 -7.33 6.05 9.32
N TYR A 39 -7.22 7.04 8.43
CA TYR A 39 -7.11 8.43 8.83
C TYR A 39 -8.34 8.87 9.62
N LYS A 40 -8.11 9.51 10.77
CA LYS A 40 -9.17 10.04 11.65
C LYS A 40 -9.55 11.49 11.36
N GLN A 41 -8.76 12.16 10.52
CA GLN A 41 -8.87 13.58 10.25
C GLN A 41 -10.03 13.89 9.30
N LYS A 42 -10.54 15.11 9.41
CA LYS A 42 -11.51 15.69 8.48
C LYS A 42 -11.05 17.11 8.09
N ILE A 43 -11.29 17.52 6.86
CA ILE A 43 -11.15 18.92 6.40
C ILE A 43 -12.49 19.35 5.81
N ASN A 44 -13.01 20.48 6.26
CA ASN A 44 -14.30 21.04 5.79
C ASN A 44 -15.43 19.99 5.78
N GLY A 45 -15.51 19.17 6.84
CA GLY A 45 -16.51 18.11 6.96
C GLY A 45 -16.23 16.84 6.14
N LYS A 46 -15.27 16.86 5.20
CA LYS A 46 -14.87 15.69 4.42
C LYS A 46 -13.88 14.83 5.20
N GLU A 47 -14.16 13.53 5.31
CA GLU A 47 -13.25 12.58 5.94
C GLU A 47 -12.04 12.28 5.05
N PHE A 48 -10.87 12.14 5.67
CA PHE A 48 -9.67 11.71 4.94
C PHE A 48 -9.71 10.23 4.58
N LYS A 49 -10.35 9.40 5.42
CA LYS A 49 -10.46 7.97 5.15
C LYS A 49 -11.17 7.74 3.81
N VAL A 50 -10.52 6.96 2.96
CA VAL A 50 -11.14 6.42 1.73
C VAL A 50 -11.95 5.19 2.09
N SER A 51 -13.24 5.19 1.72
CA SER A 51 -14.13 4.06 1.90
C SER A 51 -14.43 3.41 0.55
N SER A 52 -14.47 2.09 0.50
CA SER A 52 -14.78 1.35 -0.73
C SER A 52 -15.48 0.04 -0.38
N CYS A 53 -16.61 -0.24 -1.03
CA CYS A 53 -17.26 -1.56 -1.00
C CYS A 53 -17.12 -2.30 -2.35
N LYS A 54 -16.06 -2.00 -3.10
CA LYS A 54 -15.65 -2.87 -4.23
C LYS A 54 -14.77 -4.01 -3.71
N ASN A 55 -14.72 -5.13 -4.41
CA ASN A 55 -13.75 -6.20 -4.10
C ASN A 55 -12.31 -5.63 -4.28
N PRO A 56 -11.36 -5.91 -3.36
CA PRO A 56 -11.45 -6.76 -2.17
C PRO A 56 -11.85 -6.00 -0.91
N TYR A 57 -12.03 -4.68 -1.01
CA TYR A 57 -12.25 -3.80 0.15
C TYR A 57 -13.55 -4.09 0.90
N CYS A 58 -14.60 -4.56 0.24
CA CYS A 58 -15.85 -4.89 0.94
C CYS A 58 -15.66 -6.07 1.92
N GLU A 59 -14.75 -7.01 1.63
CA GLU A 59 -14.36 -8.08 2.54
C GLU A 59 -13.29 -7.64 3.55
N LEU A 60 -12.50 -6.62 3.19
CA LEU A 60 -11.41 -6.07 3.99
C LEU A 60 -11.80 -4.84 4.82
N GLY A 61 -13.06 -4.75 5.25
CA GLY A 61 -13.50 -3.73 6.20
C GLY A 61 -13.73 -2.34 5.62
N GLU A 62 -13.97 -2.28 4.31
CA GLU A 62 -14.48 -1.13 3.57
C GLU A 62 -13.60 0.12 3.61
N THR A 63 -12.29 -0.05 3.83
CA THR A 63 -11.35 1.07 3.85
C THR A 63 -10.12 0.77 3.02
N VAL A 64 -9.66 1.78 2.27
CA VAL A 64 -8.36 1.72 1.58
C VAL A 64 -7.32 2.35 2.49
N ALA A 65 -6.26 1.62 2.80
CA ALA A 65 -5.17 2.16 3.62
C ALA A 65 -4.33 3.19 2.85
N PHE A 66 -3.72 4.10 3.60
CA PHE A 66 -2.79 5.15 3.12
C PHE A 66 -3.36 6.19 2.17
N PHE A 67 -4.46 5.89 1.47
CA PHE A 67 -5.11 6.84 0.58
C PHE A 67 -5.93 7.87 1.33
N VAL A 68 -6.12 9.01 0.68
CA VAL A 68 -6.90 10.13 1.19
C VAL A 68 -8.00 10.50 0.20
N THR A 69 -9.21 10.76 0.69
CA THR A 69 -10.35 11.16 -0.13
C THR A 69 -10.03 12.40 -0.96
N ASP A 70 -10.41 12.40 -2.24
CA ASP A 70 -10.23 13.49 -3.21
C ASP A 70 -8.77 13.97 -3.37
N TRP A 71 -7.78 13.19 -2.92
CA TRP A 71 -6.38 13.64 -2.84
C TRP A 71 -6.24 14.98 -2.09
N ILE A 72 -7.16 15.25 -1.15
CA ILE A 72 -7.38 16.58 -0.56
C ILE A 72 -6.14 17.14 0.14
N LYS A 73 -5.29 16.24 0.65
CA LYS A 73 -4.04 16.58 1.30
C LYS A 73 -3.07 15.40 1.24
N ILE A 74 -1.86 15.63 0.76
CA ILE A 74 -0.79 14.63 0.87
C ILE A 74 -0.44 14.42 2.35
N GLN A 75 -0.49 13.17 2.79
CA GLN A 75 -0.07 12.72 4.13
C GLN A 75 1.27 11.99 4.02
N ASP A 76 2.09 12.04 5.06
CA ASP A 76 3.41 11.37 5.06
C ASP A 76 3.33 9.89 4.66
N SER A 77 2.31 9.17 5.15
CA SER A 77 2.14 7.75 4.81
C SER A 77 1.66 7.52 3.37
N LEU A 78 0.91 8.47 2.80
CA LEU A 78 0.53 8.44 1.39
C LEU A 78 1.77 8.64 0.52
N GLU A 79 2.54 9.69 0.81
CA GLU A 79 3.77 10.01 0.08
C GLU A 79 4.75 8.84 0.11
N MET A 80 4.93 8.23 1.28
CA MET A 80 5.76 7.03 1.41
C MET A 80 5.29 5.89 0.51
N ILE A 81 4.01 5.51 0.57
CA ILE A 81 3.53 4.41 -0.28
C ILE A 81 3.71 4.77 -1.76
N PHE A 82 3.41 5.99 -2.18
CA PHE A 82 3.65 6.39 -3.57
C PHE A 82 5.14 6.32 -3.94
N ASN A 83 6.04 6.77 -3.06
CA ASN A 83 7.49 6.66 -3.28
C ASN A 83 7.95 5.21 -3.47
N LEU A 84 7.27 4.24 -2.84
CA LEU A 84 7.50 2.82 -3.09
C LEU A 84 7.02 2.45 -4.48
N LEU A 85 5.72 2.66 -4.70
CA LEU A 85 5.02 2.17 -5.89
C LEU A 85 5.62 2.73 -7.18
N PHE A 86 6.07 4.00 -7.17
CA PHE A 86 6.55 4.70 -8.36
C PHE A 86 8.07 4.92 -8.37
N ASN A 87 8.80 4.20 -7.52
CA ASN A 87 10.27 4.22 -7.47
C ASN A 87 10.85 5.64 -7.29
N GLY A 88 10.40 6.33 -6.24
CA GLY A 88 10.95 7.62 -5.81
C GLY A 88 10.00 8.82 -5.90
N SER A 89 10.43 9.93 -5.32
CA SER A 89 9.59 11.12 -5.08
C SER A 89 9.16 11.86 -6.34
N ILE A 90 10.01 11.93 -7.35
CA ILE A 90 9.70 12.65 -8.60
C ILE A 90 8.50 12.02 -9.31
N ASN A 91 8.54 10.70 -9.51
CA ASN A 91 7.44 9.97 -10.17
C ASN A 91 6.18 9.98 -9.29
N SER A 92 6.35 9.81 -7.99
CA SER A 92 5.25 9.86 -7.02
C SER A 92 4.48 11.17 -7.06
N LEU A 93 5.20 12.30 -7.10
CA LEU A 93 4.59 13.62 -7.20
C LEU A 93 3.88 13.82 -8.54
N LYS A 94 4.45 13.33 -9.66
CA LYS A 94 3.80 13.37 -10.97
C LYS A 94 2.48 12.59 -10.96
N VAL A 95 2.49 11.36 -10.44
CA VAL A 95 1.28 10.53 -10.36
C VAL A 95 0.25 11.18 -9.43
N LEU A 96 0.64 11.65 -8.25
CA LEU A 96 -0.28 12.34 -7.33
C LEU A 96 -0.89 13.62 -7.96
N SER A 97 -0.09 14.39 -8.70
CA SER A 97 -0.58 15.57 -9.42
C SER A 97 -1.61 15.16 -10.47
N TYR A 98 -1.30 14.15 -11.29
CA TYR A 98 -2.20 13.65 -12.32
C TYR A 98 -3.53 13.15 -11.74
N LEU A 99 -3.49 12.31 -10.69
CA LEU A 99 -4.70 11.78 -10.05
C LEU A 99 -5.60 12.92 -9.53
N ARG A 100 -4.98 13.96 -8.97
CA ARG A 100 -5.69 15.12 -8.43
C ARG A 100 -6.26 16.02 -9.53
N GLU A 101 -5.47 16.36 -10.54
CA GLU A 101 -5.87 17.23 -11.65
C GLU A 101 -7.01 16.63 -12.47
N ASN A 102 -6.95 15.32 -12.70
CA ASN A 102 -7.98 14.57 -13.42
C ASN A 102 -9.15 14.11 -12.52
N LYS A 103 -9.14 14.50 -11.23
CA LYS A 103 -10.19 14.18 -10.25
C LYS A 103 -10.52 12.68 -10.17
N ILE A 104 -9.51 11.84 -10.32
CA ILE A 104 -9.68 10.38 -10.24
C ILE A 104 -10.01 10.02 -8.78
N PRO A 105 -11.12 9.32 -8.48
CA PRO A 105 -11.43 8.94 -7.11
C PRO A 105 -10.37 7.97 -6.53
N ALA A 106 -10.04 8.16 -5.25
CA ALA A 106 -9.00 7.35 -4.61
C ALA A 106 -9.38 5.86 -4.47
N ASP A 107 -10.67 5.56 -4.30
CA ASP A 107 -11.20 4.19 -4.29
C ASP A 107 -11.15 3.54 -5.69
N GLU A 108 -11.38 4.30 -6.76
CA GLU A 108 -11.21 3.80 -8.13
C GLU A 108 -9.73 3.51 -8.44
N PHE A 109 -8.82 4.38 -8.00
CA PHE A 109 -7.39 4.12 -8.15
C PHE A 109 -6.96 2.88 -7.37
N ALA A 110 -7.53 2.66 -6.17
CA ALA A 110 -7.27 1.47 -5.37
C ALA A 110 -7.78 0.18 -6.02
N ASP A 111 -8.87 0.25 -6.78
CA ASP A 111 -9.41 -0.84 -7.57
C ASP A 111 -8.53 -1.15 -8.78
N TYR A 112 -8.09 -0.11 -9.50
CA TYR A 112 -7.09 -0.24 -10.58
C TYR A 112 -5.80 -0.93 -10.08
N LEU A 113 -5.28 -0.55 -8.91
CA LEU A 113 -4.11 -1.23 -8.33
C LEU A 113 -4.36 -2.72 -8.06
N TYR A 114 -5.57 -3.07 -7.62
CA TYR A 114 -5.90 -4.47 -7.39
C TYR A 114 -6.03 -5.24 -8.70
N ILE A 115 -6.82 -4.73 -9.64
CA ILE A 115 -7.14 -5.42 -10.90
C ILE A 115 -5.91 -5.55 -11.80
N ASN A 116 -5.14 -4.47 -11.96
CA ASN A 116 -4.06 -4.41 -12.93
C ASN A 116 -2.72 -4.85 -12.33
N HIS A 117 -2.55 -4.70 -11.02
CA HIS A 117 -1.26 -4.91 -10.36
C HIS A 117 -1.30 -5.94 -9.22
N ASN A 118 -2.44 -6.61 -8.96
CA ASN A 118 -2.64 -7.53 -7.82
C ASN A 118 -2.16 -6.92 -6.48
N LEU A 119 -2.39 -5.62 -6.28
CA LEU A 119 -1.93 -4.87 -5.13
C LEU A 119 -3.11 -4.41 -4.27
N VAL A 120 -3.07 -4.73 -2.98
CA VAL A 120 -4.12 -4.41 -2.01
C VAL A 120 -3.57 -3.53 -0.89
N LEU A 121 -4.31 -2.49 -0.53
CA LEU A 121 -3.98 -1.55 0.56
C LEU A 121 -5.03 -1.65 1.67
N THR A 122 -4.71 -2.28 2.80
CA THR A 122 -5.69 -2.49 3.90
C THR A 122 -5.16 -2.08 5.27
N ASN A 123 -6.05 -1.85 6.23
CA ASN A 123 -5.69 -1.51 7.61
C ASN A 123 -6.00 -2.69 8.54
N ILE A 124 -5.16 -2.88 9.56
CA ILE A 124 -5.43 -3.88 10.60
C ILE A 124 -6.56 -3.48 11.55
N ALA A 125 -6.84 -2.18 11.69
CA ALA A 125 -8.00 -1.66 12.39
C ALA A 125 -9.01 -1.10 11.37
N ILE A 126 -10.30 -1.32 11.59
CA ILE A 126 -11.37 -0.71 10.79
C ILE A 126 -11.75 0.63 11.42
N ASN A 127 -11.83 0.65 12.74
CA ASN A 127 -12.09 1.83 13.56
C ASN A 127 -11.43 1.62 14.94
N ASN A 128 -11.77 2.43 15.95
CA ASN A 128 -11.16 2.32 17.29
C ASN A 128 -11.53 1.02 18.04
N LYS A 129 -12.62 0.36 17.67
CA LYS A 129 -13.18 -0.82 18.36
C LYS A 129 -12.97 -2.11 17.56
N ASP A 130 -13.04 -2.00 16.23
CA ASP A 130 -13.08 -3.14 15.34
C ASP A 130 -11.73 -3.41 14.66
N CYS A 131 -11.37 -4.68 14.63
CA CYS A 131 -10.12 -5.17 14.06
C CYS A 131 -10.39 -5.97 12.79
N ASN A 132 -9.57 -5.72 11.77
CA ASN A 132 -9.65 -6.34 10.46
C ASN A 132 -8.85 -7.64 10.34
N ILE A 133 -8.11 -8.08 11.38
CA ILE A 133 -7.19 -9.22 11.32
C ILE A 133 -7.85 -10.45 10.72
N LYS A 134 -8.99 -10.88 11.26
CA LYS A 134 -9.67 -12.10 10.79
C LYS A 134 -10.10 -12.03 9.33
N ARG A 135 -10.48 -10.83 8.85
CA ARG A 135 -10.87 -10.59 7.46
C ARG A 135 -9.65 -10.66 6.54
N ILE A 136 -8.55 -10.02 6.93
CA ILE A 136 -7.27 -10.12 6.22
C ILE A 136 -6.79 -11.57 6.19
N GLU A 137 -6.91 -12.30 7.31
CA GLU A 137 -6.53 -13.72 7.37
C GLU A 137 -7.38 -14.60 6.45
N SER A 138 -8.70 -14.35 6.39
CA SER A 138 -9.58 -15.04 5.44
C SER A 138 -9.16 -14.73 4.01
N PHE A 139 -8.99 -13.45 3.68
CA PHE A 139 -8.58 -13.03 2.34
C PHE A 139 -7.27 -13.68 1.90
N ILE A 140 -6.28 -13.78 2.79
CA ILE A 140 -5.01 -14.49 2.53
C ILE A 140 -5.26 -15.99 2.28
N LYS A 141 -6.11 -16.64 3.07
CA LYS A 141 -6.45 -18.07 2.90
C LYS A 141 -7.20 -18.32 1.59
N ASP A 142 -8.11 -17.43 1.22
CA ASP A 142 -8.95 -17.53 0.02
C ASP A 142 -8.13 -17.30 -1.26
N ASN A 143 -6.96 -16.65 -1.14
CA ASN A 143 -6.00 -16.43 -2.23
C ASN A 143 -4.73 -17.32 -2.09
N ASN A 144 -4.82 -18.46 -1.41
CA ASN A 144 -3.68 -19.35 -1.16
C ASN A 144 -3.04 -19.99 -2.41
N ASN A 145 -3.68 -19.83 -3.58
CA ASN A 145 -3.18 -20.24 -4.88
C ASN A 145 -2.17 -19.25 -5.48
N LYS A 146 -1.94 -18.10 -4.84
CA LYS A 146 -0.99 -17.06 -5.26
C LYS A 146 0.24 -17.02 -4.35
N ASN A 147 1.35 -16.49 -4.85
CA ASN A 147 2.49 -16.11 -4.01
C ASN A 147 2.15 -14.82 -3.28
N ILE A 148 1.90 -14.90 -1.97
CA ILE A 148 1.47 -13.74 -1.18
C ILE A 148 2.68 -13.05 -0.57
N TYR A 149 2.86 -11.77 -0.91
CA TYR A 149 3.89 -10.90 -0.34
C TYR A 149 3.24 -9.83 0.54
N LEU A 150 3.74 -9.66 1.77
CA LEU A 150 3.21 -8.67 2.70
C LEU A 150 4.19 -7.51 2.93
N LEU A 151 3.64 -6.30 3.01
CA LEU A 151 4.33 -5.13 3.53
C LEU A 151 3.58 -4.62 4.75
N LEU A 152 4.19 -4.73 5.93
CA LEU A 152 3.57 -4.46 7.22
C LEU A 152 4.04 -3.12 7.77
N VAL A 153 3.19 -2.09 7.71
CA VAL A 153 3.56 -0.73 8.13
C VAL A 153 3.22 -0.50 9.60
N GLY A 154 4.26 -0.57 10.45
CA GLY A 154 4.19 -0.33 11.88
C GLY A 154 3.85 -1.55 12.73
N LYS A 155 4.17 -1.46 14.03
CA LYS A 155 4.10 -2.59 14.99
C LYS A 155 2.71 -3.20 15.16
N LYS A 156 1.63 -2.49 14.85
CA LYS A 156 0.29 -3.09 14.90
C LYS A 156 0.05 -4.01 13.71
N ALA A 157 0.53 -3.64 12.52
CA ALA A 157 0.36 -4.45 11.30
C ALA A 157 1.00 -5.84 11.44
N THR A 158 2.12 -5.94 12.18
CA THR A 158 2.83 -7.22 12.41
C THR A 158 2.05 -8.23 13.22
N LYS A 159 0.96 -7.84 13.90
CA LYS A 159 0.06 -8.78 14.60
C LYS A 159 -0.59 -9.80 13.66
N ILE A 160 -0.64 -9.54 12.35
CA ILE A 160 -1.15 -10.50 11.37
C ILE A 160 -0.33 -11.80 11.35
N LEU A 161 0.96 -11.71 11.66
CA LEU A 161 1.90 -12.85 11.70
C LEU A 161 1.72 -13.73 12.94
N ASN A 162 0.95 -13.28 13.94
CA ASN A 162 0.62 -14.13 15.09
C ASN A 162 -0.55 -15.10 14.77
N GLY A 163 -1.15 -14.96 13.59
CA GLY A 163 -2.25 -15.78 13.11
C GLY A 163 -1.80 -17.09 12.48
N GLN A 164 -2.76 -17.84 11.92
CA GLN A 164 -2.49 -19.10 11.21
C GLN A 164 -2.32 -18.88 9.70
N VAL A 165 -1.68 -17.78 9.30
CA VAL A 165 -1.53 -17.40 7.88
C VAL A 165 -0.11 -17.47 7.35
N ASP A 166 0.88 -17.60 8.23
CA ASP A 166 2.30 -17.65 7.87
C ASP A 166 2.61 -18.69 6.79
N LYS A 167 1.94 -19.85 6.80
CA LYS A 167 2.12 -20.90 5.80
C LYS A 167 1.65 -20.54 4.38
N TYR A 168 0.83 -19.50 4.23
CA TYR A 168 0.35 -18.99 2.94
C TYR A 168 1.15 -17.77 2.46
N ILE A 169 1.99 -17.20 3.32
CA ILE A 169 2.78 -16.02 3.01
C ILE A 169 4.11 -16.47 2.44
N LYS A 170 4.41 -16.03 1.22
CA LYS A 170 5.68 -16.32 0.55
C LYS A 170 6.83 -15.59 1.23
N ASP A 171 6.66 -14.29 1.47
CA ASP A 171 7.62 -13.46 2.19
C ASP A 171 6.97 -12.16 2.70
N PHE A 172 7.64 -11.45 3.61
CA PHE A 172 7.14 -10.17 4.14
C PHE A 172 8.24 -9.19 4.54
N VAL A 173 7.89 -7.90 4.55
CA VAL A 173 8.76 -6.80 5.02
C VAL A 173 8.02 -5.93 6.02
N GLU A 174 8.71 -5.54 7.10
CA GLU A 174 8.18 -4.61 8.09
C GLU A 174 8.70 -3.20 7.83
N PHE A 175 7.79 -2.22 7.80
CA PHE A 175 8.11 -0.81 7.65
C PHE A 175 7.90 -0.05 8.96
N ILE A 176 8.78 0.93 9.20
CA ILE A 176 8.62 1.84 10.33
C ILE A 176 7.47 2.77 10.00
N HIS A 177 6.52 2.92 10.94
CA HIS A 177 5.41 3.82 10.75
C HIS A 177 5.89 5.29 10.74
N PRO A 178 5.48 6.12 9.77
CA PRO A 178 5.94 7.51 9.67
C PRO A 178 5.57 8.37 10.86
N SER A 179 4.29 8.30 11.29
CA SER A 179 3.82 9.08 12.42
C SER A 179 4.39 8.49 13.71
N GLY A 180 5.49 9.06 14.20
CA GLY A 180 6.19 8.60 15.41
C GLY A 180 7.69 8.86 15.39
N GLN A 181 8.28 9.22 14.25
CA GLN A 181 9.67 9.63 14.18
C GLN A 181 9.79 11.14 14.44
N ASN A 182 10.60 11.51 15.44
CA ASN A 182 10.98 12.90 15.64
C ASN A 182 12.06 13.26 14.61
N LEU A 183 11.64 13.81 13.48
CA LEU A 183 12.53 14.18 12.37
C LEU A 183 13.52 15.30 12.72
N ASN A 184 13.33 16.00 13.86
CA ASN A 184 14.30 16.97 14.36
C ASN A 184 15.57 16.29 14.93
N LYS A 185 15.58 14.96 15.06
CA LYS A 185 16.78 14.20 15.40
C LYS A 185 17.49 13.77 14.11
N PRO A 186 18.73 14.20 13.85
CA PRO A 186 19.44 13.89 12.60
C PRO A 186 19.49 12.39 12.26
N LYS A 187 19.67 11.53 13.28
CA LYS A 187 19.66 10.08 13.12
C LYS A 187 18.29 9.53 12.68
N CYS A 188 17.20 10.07 13.23
CA CYS A 188 15.84 9.72 12.80
C CYS A 188 15.55 10.26 11.40
N GLN A 189 16.07 11.44 11.06
CA GLN A 189 15.95 12.03 9.74
C GLN A 189 16.66 11.18 8.67
N GLN A 190 17.90 10.75 8.94
CA GLN A 190 18.64 9.84 8.06
C GLN A 190 18.00 8.46 7.95
N ILE A 191 17.49 7.88 9.04
CA ILE A 191 16.77 6.62 8.99
C ILE A 191 15.46 6.79 8.21
N TYR A 192 14.72 7.86 8.43
CA TYR A 192 13.47 8.13 7.71
C TYR A 192 13.71 8.35 6.21
N PHE A 193 14.76 9.09 5.86
CA PHE A 193 15.12 9.41 4.48
C PHE A 193 15.75 8.22 3.74
N ASN A 194 16.56 7.40 4.42
CA ASN A 194 17.32 6.31 3.79
C ASN A 194 16.71 4.91 4.00
N ASN A 195 16.01 4.67 5.11
CA ASN A 195 15.59 3.33 5.58
C ASN A 195 14.25 3.39 6.33
N TRP A 196 13.18 3.59 5.58
CA TRP A 196 11.81 3.57 6.07
C TRP A 196 11.30 2.14 6.35
N TYR A 197 12.14 1.13 6.10
CA TYR A 197 11.89 -0.29 6.35
C TYR A 197 12.94 -0.95 7.26
N SER A 198 12.49 -1.87 8.13
CA SER A 198 13.35 -2.68 8.98
C SER A 198 13.03 -4.16 8.78
N PHE A 199 14.03 -4.97 8.43
CA PHE A 199 13.81 -6.40 8.18
C PHE A 199 14.10 -7.24 9.40
N LYS A 200 13.33 -8.33 9.56
CA LYS A 200 13.56 -9.36 10.56
C LYS A 200 14.37 -10.56 10.04
N ILE A 201 14.87 -10.50 8.79
CA ILE A 201 15.67 -11.57 8.15
C ILE A 201 17.07 -11.05 7.81
N ASN A 202 18.11 -11.83 8.17
CA ASN A 202 19.53 -11.46 8.16
C ASN A 202 20.21 -11.38 6.77
N ASN A 203 19.49 -11.59 5.64
CA ASN A 203 20.12 -11.56 4.31
C ASN A 203 19.69 -10.34 3.49
N ASN A 204 20.66 -9.51 3.09
CA ASN A 204 20.41 -8.27 2.34
C ASN A 204 19.94 -8.46 0.89
N SER A 205 20.17 -9.62 0.28
CA SER A 205 19.75 -9.92 -1.10
C SER A 205 18.24 -10.16 -1.22
N SER A 206 17.64 -10.92 -0.30
CA SER A 206 16.19 -11.17 -0.26
C SER A 206 15.38 -9.89 -0.02
N LYS A 207 15.98 -8.89 0.65
CA LYS A 207 15.34 -7.60 1.00
C LYS A 207 14.95 -6.78 -0.22
N ASN A 208 15.92 -6.57 -1.10
CA ASN A 208 15.70 -5.81 -2.33
C ASN A 208 14.76 -6.54 -3.27
N PHE A 209 14.76 -7.87 -3.24
CA PHE A 209 13.83 -8.68 -4.03
C PHE A 209 12.37 -8.42 -3.63
N ILE A 210 12.03 -8.52 -2.34
CA ILE A 210 10.63 -8.32 -1.90
C ILE A 210 10.17 -6.88 -2.13
N ILE A 211 11.01 -5.88 -1.82
CA ILE A 211 10.65 -4.47 -2.04
C ILE A 211 10.38 -4.21 -3.53
N LYS A 212 11.20 -4.77 -4.42
CA LYS A 212 11.00 -4.66 -5.88
C LYS A 212 9.66 -5.20 -6.35
N LYS A 213 9.09 -6.22 -5.67
CA LYS A 213 7.74 -6.73 -6.00
C LYS A 213 6.66 -5.65 -5.87
N PHE A 214 6.82 -4.69 -4.94
CA PHE A 214 5.83 -3.64 -4.70
C PHE A 214 6.00 -2.41 -5.60
N ILE A 215 7.09 -2.33 -6.38
CA ILE A 215 7.27 -1.26 -7.37
C ILE A 215 6.44 -1.62 -8.61
N LEU A 216 5.66 -0.68 -9.11
CA LEU A 216 4.77 -0.86 -10.27
C LEU A 216 5.53 -0.80 -11.59
#